data_AF-A0A2E0T729-F1
#
_entry.id   AF-A0A2E0T729-F1
#
_cell.length_a   1.000
_cell.length_b   1.000
_cell.length_c   1.000
_cell.angle_alpha   90.00
_cell.angle_beta   90.00
_cell.angle_gamma   90.00
#
_symmetry.space_group_name_H-M   'P 1'
#
loop_
_entity.id
_entity.type
_entity.pdbx_description
1 polymer ?
#
loop_
_entity_poly.entity_id
_entity_poly.type
_entity_poly.pdbx_seq_one_letter_code
_entity_poly.pdbx_strand_id
1 'polypeptide(L)'
;MKLNGENIIQASRIQVWDALNDPGVLKETIPGAQSVDQSSDDEFKAVVEIKIGPVKAKFTGKINLSDVNPPNGYKIIGQGQGGAAGFAKGSAVVTLTELDPETTKLVYEVDAQVGGKLAQVGQRLIQSASKSLADQFFNNLQEYFNGDSDDIEDKQPAPELGPPARNVFFFNSQRKRIIFALVVFLLSFIYFYNN
;
A
#
# COMPACT_ATOMS: atom_id res chain seq x y z
N MET A 1 10.50 -17.07 -0.49
CA MET A 1 9.49 -17.43 0.54
C MET A 1 8.18 -16.91 0.02
N LYS A 2 7.12 -17.70 0.09
CA LYS A 2 5.83 -17.21 -0.39
C LYS A 2 5.02 -16.64 0.76
N LEU A 3 4.32 -15.56 0.47
CA LEU A 3 3.25 -15.01 1.29
C LEU A 3 2.07 -14.80 0.35
N ASN A 4 0.87 -15.08 0.85
CA ASN A 4 -0.36 -14.84 0.13
C ASN A 4 -1.42 -14.49 1.16
N GLY A 5 -2.38 -13.68 0.76
CA GLY A 5 -3.45 -13.25 1.63
C GLY A 5 -4.55 -12.53 0.88
N GLU A 6 -5.62 -12.25 1.61
CA GLU A 6 -6.74 -11.48 1.14
C GLU A 6 -7.25 -10.58 2.26
N ASN A 7 -7.90 -9.48 1.89
CA ASN A 7 -8.54 -8.57 2.81
C ASN A 7 -9.84 -8.03 2.19
N ILE A 8 -10.84 -7.77 3.02
CA ILE A 8 -12.10 -7.17 2.60
C ILE A 8 -12.08 -5.72 3.09
N ILE A 9 -12.20 -4.78 2.15
CA ILE A 9 -12.10 -3.35 2.39
C ILE A 9 -13.46 -2.74 2.13
N GLN A 10 -13.97 -1.95 3.08
CA GLN A 10 -15.24 -1.23 3.00
C GLN A 10 -15.07 0.09 2.23
N ALA A 11 -14.63 -0.03 0.98
CA ALA A 11 -14.65 1.05 0.00
C ALA A 11 -14.81 0.47 -1.41
N SER A 12 -15.36 1.28 -2.33
CA SER A 12 -15.55 0.88 -3.73
C SER A 12 -14.22 0.55 -4.41
N ARG A 13 -14.25 -0.29 -5.45
CA ARG A 13 -13.03 -0.74 -6.14
C ARG A 13 -12.22 0.40 -6.75
N ILE A 14 -12.86 1.52 -7.09
CA ILE A 14 -12.17 2.75 -7.54
C ILE A 14 -11.46 3.42 -6.36
N GLN A 15 -12.13 3.65 -5.23
CA GLN A 15 -11.50 4.21 -4.02
C GLN A 15 -10.34 3.35 -3.53
N VAL A 16 -10.49 2.02 -3.53
CA VAL A 16 -9.43 1.08 -3.16
C VAL A 16 -8.29 1.11 -4.17
N TRP A 17 -8.57 1.19 -5.47
CA TRP A 17 -7.52 1.39 -6.48
C TRP A 17 -6.77 2.70 -6.30
N ASP A 18 -7.47 3.81 -6.09
CA ASP A 18 -6.89 5.15 -5.98
C ASP A 18 -6.10 5.31 -4.66
N ALA A 19 -6.57 4.76 -3.53
CA ALA A 19 -5.82 4.69 -2.27
C ALA A 19 -4.57 3.80 -2.40
N LEU A 20 -4.70 2.64 -3.06
CA LEU A 20 -3.55 1.81 -3.46
C LEU A 20 -2.73 2.43 -4.60
N ASN A 21 -2.99 3.70 -4.93
CA ASN A 21 -2.22 4.54 -5.82
C ASN A 21 -2.09 5.99 -5.25
N ASP A 22 -1.91 6.17 -3.94
CA ASP A 22 -1.58 7.48 -3.32
C ASP A 22 -0.44 7.37 -2.25
N PRO A 23 0.51 8.32 -2.16
CA PRO A 23 1.67 8.27 -1.27
C PRO A 23 1.43 8.99 0.06
N GLY A 24 0.44 9.89 0.16
CA GLY A 24 -0.04 10.40 1.44
C GLY A 24 -0.70 9.26 2.18
N VAL A 25 -1.70 8.65 1.54
CA VAL A 25 -2.38 7.45 2.03
C VAL A 25 -1.37 6.34 2.33
N LEU A 26 -0.37 6.07 1.49
CA LEU A 26 0.60 4.98 1.74
C LEU A 26 1.69 5.34 2.77
N LYS A 27 1.97 6.63 3.00
CA LYS A 27 2.84 7.07 4.10
C LYS A 27 2.12 7.01 5.45
N GLU A 28 0.80 7.19 5.45
CA GLU A 28 -0.04 7.08 6.66
C GLU A 28 -0.40 5.62 6.96
N THR A 29 -0.77 4.85 5.94
CA THR A 29 -1.30 3.49 6.11
C THR A 29 -0.25 2.40 6.34
N ILE A 30 1.05 2.61 6.13
CA ILE A 30 2.05 1.55 6.42
C ILE A 30 2.99 1.90 7.58
N PRO A 31 3.05 1.05 8.63
CA PRO A 31 3.95 1.22 9.76
C PRO A 31 5.40 1.51 9.39
N GLY A 32 5.94 2.56 9.99
CA GLY A 32 7.34 2.94 9.87
C GLY A 32 7.69 3.72 8.61
N ALA A 33 6.73 4.08 7.75
CA ALA A 33 6.96 5.00 6.64
C ALA A 33 7.58 6.33 7.13
N GLN A 34 8.49 6.90 6.36
CA GLN A 34 9.14 8.18 6.63
C GLN A 34 8.99 9.12 5.42
N SER A 35 9.24 8.60 4.22
CA SER A 35 8.85 9.22 2.96
C SER A 35 8.36 8.15 1.97
N VAL A 36 7.49 8.59 1.06
CA VAL A 36 6.92 7.83 -0.05
C VAL A 36 6.81 8.83 -1.20
N ASP A 37 7.54 8.58 -2.29
CA ASP A 37 7.87 9.59 -3.31
C ASP A 37 7.77 8.99 -4.72
N GLN A 38 6.90 9.53 -5.59
CA GLN A 38 6.86 9.10 -6.99
C GLN A 38 8.03 9.65 -7.80
N SER A 39 8.58 8.80 -8.65
CA SER A 39 9.66 9.10 -9.59
C SER A 39 9.17 9.18 -11.04
N SER A 40 8.18 8.36 -11.38
CA SER A 40 7.44 8.39 -12.65
C SER A 40 6.11 7.65 -12.46
N ASP A 41 5.23 7.68 -13.45
CA ASP A 41 3.87 7.11 -13.39
C ASP A 41 3.84 5.66 -12.82
N ASP A 42 4.84 4.82 -13.13
CA ASP A 42 5.00 3.45 -12.62
C ASP A 42 6.13 3.26 -11.57
N GLU A 43 6.89 4.30 -11.15
CA GLU A 43 8.05 4.17 -10.24
C GLU A 43 7.90 4.97 -8.94
N PHE A 44 8.17 4.33 -7.80
CA PHE A 44 8.18 4.95 -6.47
C PHE A 44 9.49 4.72 -5.73
N LYS A 45 9.75 5.60 -4.77
CA LYS A 45 10.83 5.47 -3.78
C LYS A 45 10.21 5.60 -2.40
N ALA A 46 10.68 4.80 -1.46
CA ALA A 46 10.18 4.82 -0.08
C ALA A 46 11.34 4.72 0.91
N VAL A 47 11.20 5.43 2.03
CA VAL A 47 12.14 5.39 3.17
C VAL A 47 11.35 4.96 4.40
N VAL A 48 11.82 3.90 5.06
CA VAL A 48 11.02 3.16 6.04
C VAL A 48 11.90 2.68 7.19
N GLU A 49 11.44 2.81 8.43
CA GLU A 49 12.15 2.26 9.59
C GLU A 49 11.29 1.22 10.32
N ILE A 50 11.75 -0.04 10.33
CA ILE A 50 11.04 -1.16 10.94
C ILE A 50 11.94 -1.92 11.93
N LYS A 51 11.31 -2.71 12.80
CA LYS A 51 11.98 -3.55 13.80
C LYS A 51 11.60 -5.02 13.59
N ILE A 52 12.59 -5.85 13.26
CA ILE A 52 12.45 -7.29 13.07
C ILE A 52 13.24 -7.98 14.19
N GLY A 53 12.54 -8.35 15.27
CA GLY A 53 13.15 -8.91 16.47
C GLY A 53 14.17 -7.96 17.11
N PRO A 54 15.46 -8.35 17.26
CA PRO A 54 16.50 -7.49 17.80
C PRO A 54 17.01 -6.44 16.79
N VAL A 55 16.69 -6.57 15.50
CA VAL A 55 17.19 -5.67 14.45
C VAL A 55 16.21 -4.53 14.21
N LYS A 56 16.55 -3.30 14.64
CA LYS A 56 15.95 -2.08 14.09
C LYS A 56 16.74 -1.69 12.84
N ALA A 57 16.06 -1.38 11.73
CA ALA A 57 16.72 -0.99 10.50
C ALA A 57 15.90 0.05 9.73
N LYS A 58 16.58 1.11 9.30
CA LYS A 58 16.08 2.05 8.31
C LYS A 58 16.51 1.58 6.93
N PHE A 59 15.56 1.51 6.01
CA PHE A 59 15.73 1.06 4.64
C PHE A 59 15.34 2.18 3.68
N THR A 60 16.02 2.25 2.55
CA THR A 60 15.60 3.03 1.38
C THR A 60 15.34 2.08 0.23
N GLY A 61 14.23 2.24 -0.48
CA GLY A 61 13.85 1.34 -1.57
C GLY A 61 13.25 2.02 -2.79
N LYS A 62 13.16 1.25 -3.88
CA LYS A 62 12.55 1.60 -5.16
C LYS A 62 11.52 0.54 -5.53
N ILE A 63 10.36 0.96 -6.00
CA ILE A 63 9.25 0.14 -6.48
C ILE A 63 9.01 0.48 -7.94
N ASN A 64 8.68 -0.53 -8.76
CA ASN A 64 8.18 -0.36 -10.12
C ASN A 64 6.90 -1.18 -10.26
N LEU A 65 5.88 -0.64 -10.93
CA LEU A 65 4.69 -1.39 -11.33
C LEU A 65 4.93 -2.07 -12.69
N SER A 66 4.20 -3.14 -12.96
CA SER A 66 4.07 -3.73 -14.30
C SER A 66 2.68 -4.35 -14.46
N ASP A 67 2.31 -4.69 -15.70
CA ASP A 67 1.07 -5.40 -16.00
C ASP A 67 -0.19 -4.67 -15.47
N VAL A 68 -0.13 -3.33 -15.49
CA VAL A 68 -1.11 -2.44 -14.85
C VAL A 68 -2.43 -2.45 -15.60
N ASN A 69 -3.50 -2.83 -14.89
CA ASN A 69 -4.84 -3.00 -15.44
C ASN A 69 -5.88 -2.32 -14.52
N PRO A 70 -6.10 -0.99 -14.63
CA PRO A 70 -7.00 -0.26 -13.75
C PRO A 70 -8.49 -0.65 -13.96
N PRO A 71 -9.32 -0.79 -12.90
CA PRO A 71 -8.99 -0.82 -11.46
C PRO A 71 -8.85 -2.27 -10.94
N ASN A 72 -8.45 -3.21 -11.79
CA ASN A 72 -8.56 -4.66 -11.56
C ASN A 72 -7.32 -5.26 -10.87
N GLY A 73 -6.14 -4.70 -11.09
CA GLY A 73 -4.91 -5.20 -10.49
C GLY A 73 -3.64 -4.74 -11.21
N TYR A 74 -2.50 -5.13 -10.64
CA TYR A 74 -1.18 -4.90 -11.21
C TYR A 74 -0.14 -5.84 -10.56
N LYS A 75 0.99 -6.01 -11.23
CA LYS A 75 2.18 -6.66 -10.67
C LYS A 75 3.14 -5.59 -10.15
N ILE A 76 3.93 -5.95 -9.15
CA ILE A 76 4.84 -5.03 -8.47
C ILE A 76 6.21 -5.64 -8.29
N ILE A 77 7.26 -4.85 -8.51
CA ILE A 77 8.68 -5.22 -8.42
C ILE A 77 9.42 -4.20 -7.56
N GLY A 78 9.71 -4.56 -6.31
CA GLY A 78 10.38 -3.70 -5.34
C GLY A 78 11.84 -4.09 -5.05
N GLN A 79 12.60 -3.16 -4.49
CA GLN A 79 13.91 -3.38 -3.88
C GLN A 79 14.20 -2.40 -2.75
N GLY A 80 15.00 -2.81 -1.77
CA GLY A 80 15.31 -2.03 -0.57
C GLY A 80 16.71 -2.33 -0.01
N GLN A 81 17.38 -1.32 0.53
CA GLN A 81 18.71 -1.43 1.13
C GLN A 81 18.66 -0.92 2.58
N GLY A 82 18.97 -1.80 3.53
CA GLY A 82 19.03 -1.50 4.98
C GLY A 82 20.44 -1.25 5.49
N GLY A 83 21.36 -0.79 4.63
CA GLY A 83 22.78 -0.63 4.94
C GLY A 83 23.38 -1.90 5.54
N ALA A 84 23.95 -1.79 6.74
CA ALA A 84 24.60 -2.90 7.46
C ALA A 84 23.63 -3.97 7.99
N ALA A 85 22.31 -3.74 7.99
CA ALA A 85 21.32 -4.75 8.33
C ALA A 85 21.16 -5.78 7.21
N GLY A 86 21.28 -5.37 5.94
CA GLY A 86 21.13 -6.26 4.80
C GLY A 86 20.44 -5.59 3.61
N PHE A 87 19.99 -6.42 2.67
CA PHE A 87 19.40 -5.99 1.40
C PHE A 87 18.13 -6.78 1.05
N ALA A 88 17.43 -6.24 0.06
CA ALA A 88 16.09 -6.62 -0.30
C ALA A 88 15.85 -6.38 -1.83
N LYS A 89 15.23 -7.32 -2.58
CA LYS A 89 14.42 -7.06 -3.80
C LYS A 89 13.40 -8.16 -4.11
N GLY A 90 12.17 -7.90 -4.58
CA GLY A 90 11.21 -8.98 -4.90
C GLY A 90 9.87 -8.51 -5.46
N SER A 91 8.88 -9.40 -5.55
CA SER A 91 7.65 -9.12 -6.33
C SER A 91 6.36 -9.62 -5.69
N ALA A 92 5.28 -8.87 -5.97
CA ALA A 92 3.91 -9.23 -5.65
C ALA A 92 2.99 -9.10 -6.88
N VAL A 93 1.87 -9.83 -6.87
CA VAL A 93 0.71 -9.61 -7.76
C VAL A 93 -0.46 -9.18 -6.87
N VAL A 94 -1.17 -8.13 -7.25
CA VAL A 94 -2.34 -7.60 -6.54
C VAL A 94 -3.56 -7.63 -7.47
N THR A 95 -4.66 -8.17 -6.98
CA THR A 95 -5.95 -8.28 -7.69
C THR A 95 -7.05 -7.66 -6.83
N LEU A 96 -7.86 -6.79 -7.43
CA LEU A 96 -9.03 -6.15 -6.81
C LEU A 96 -10.32 -6.68 -7.44
N THR A 97 -11.12 -7.35 -6.63
CA THR A 97 -12.44 -7.88 -7.02
C THR A 97 -13.52 -7.12 -6.29
N GLU A 98 -14.42 -6.49 -7.05
CA GLU A 98 -15.65 -5.89 -6.52
C GLU A 98 -16.56 -7.00 -5.97
N LEU A 99 -17.03 -6.88 -4.73
CA LEU A 99 -18.04 -7.78 -4.17
C LEU A 99 -19.44 -7.16 -4.27
N ASP A 100 -19.53 -5.87 -4.01
CA ASP A 100 -20.68 -5.00 -4.17
C ASP A 100 -20.16 -3.55 -4.40
N PRO A 101 -21.02 -2.53 -4.63
CA PRO A 101 -20.58 -1.18 -4.96
C PRO A 101 -19.67 -0.49 -3.92
N GLU A 102 -19.73 -0.91 -2.66
CA GLU A 102 -19.02 -0.30 -1.53
C GLU A 102 -18.00 -1.25 -0.87
N THR A 103 -17.93 -2.52 -1.31
CA THR A 103 -16.99 -3.53 -0.78
C THR A 103 -16.06 -4.09 -1.85
N THR A 104 -14.75 -4.01 -1.59
CA THR A 104 -13.70 -4.60 -2.43
C THR A 104 -12.97 -5.73 -1.71
N LYS A 105 -12.83 -6.88 -2.36
CA LYS A 105 -11.89 -7.93 -1.98
C LYS A 105 -10.55 -7.68 -2.67
N LEU A 106 -9.51 -7.44 -1.88
CA LEU A 106 -8.13 -7.46 -2.33
C LEU A 106 -7.53 -8.85 -2.13
N VAL A 107 -6.85 -9.38 -3.14
CA VAL A 107 -6.01 -10.58 -3.04
C VAL A 107 -4.58 -10.21 -3.42
N TYR A 108 -3.60 -10.74 -2.69
CA TYR A 108 -2.18 -10.56 -2.99
C TYR A 108 -1.39 -11.87 -2.91
N GLU A 109 -0.49 -12.07 -3.88
CA GLU A 109 0.46 -13.19 -3.96
C GLU A 109 1.89 -12.67 -4.07
N VAL A 110 2.86 -13.37 -3.46
CA VAL A 110 4.22 -12.85 -3.22
C VAL A 110 5.30 -13.92 -3.34
N ASP A 111 6.50 -13.55 -3.83
CA ASP A 111 7.74 -14.26 -3.48
C ASP A 111 8.84 -13.34 -2.94
N ALA A 112 9.38 -13.71 -1.76
CA ALA A 112 10.31 -12.94 -0.94
C ALA A 112 11.45 -13.77 -0.22
N GLN A 113 12.75 -13.49 -0.37
CA GLN A 113 13.89 -14.04 0.44
C GLN A 113 14.35 -12.97 1.44
N VAL A 114 15.53 -13.06 2.07
CA VAL A 114 16.22 -11.92 2.72
C VAL A 114 17.74 -12.06 2.50
N GLY A 115 18.47 -10.95 2.41
CA GLY A 115 19.94 -10.94 2.31
C GLY A 115 20.63 -10.18 3.45
N GLY A 116 21.89 -10.52 3.74
CA GLY A 116 22.71 -9.88 4.79
C GLY A 116 22.37 -10.35 6.22
N LYS A 117 22.63 -9.51 7.23
CA LYS A 117 22.44 -9.88 8.66
C LYS A 117 20.99 -10.21 8.99
N LEU A 118 20.03 -9.55 8.34
CA LEU A 118 18.60 -9.85 8.48
C LEU A 118 18.27 -11.32 8.12
N ALA A 119 18.99 -11.95 7.18
CA ALA A 119 18.78 -13.37 6.86
C ALA A 119 19.18 -14.29 8.03
N GLN A 120 20.16 -13.87 8.84
CA GLN A 120 20.65 -14.60 10.02
C GLN A 120 19.63 -14.57 11.18
N VAL A 121 18.62 -13.69 11.14
CA VAL A 121 17.52 -13.61 12.11
C VAL A 121 16.54 -14.79 11.96
N GLY A 122 16.56 -15.48 10.81
CA GLY A 122 15.84 -16.72 10.57
C GLY A 122 14.46 -16.54 9.94
N GLN A 123 14.15 -17.41 8.96
CA GLN A 123 12.96 -17.32 8.11
C GLN A 123 11.63 -17.21 8.88
N ARG A 124 11.49 -17.90 10.02
CA ARG A 124 10.26 -17.87 10.84
C ARG A 124 9.97 -16.47 11.41
N LEU A 125 10.99 -15.73 11.85
CA LEU A 125 10.78 -14.39 12.41
C LEU A 125 10.57 -13.34 11.32
N ILE A 126 11.26 -13.49 10.19
CA ILE A 126 11.02 -12.72 8.96
C ILE A 126 9.55 -12.87 8.53
N GLN A 127 9.06 -14.10 8.36
CA GLN A 127 7.70 -14.36 7.90
C GLN A 127 6.64 -13.85 8.90
N SER A 128 6.90 -13.96 10.21
CA SER A 128 6.04 -13.39 11.27
C SER A 128 5.98 -11.85 11.19
N ALA A 129 7.11 -11.18 10.98
CA ALA A 129 7.16 -9.74 10.79
C ALA A 129 6.45 -9.31 9.49
N SER A 130 6.64 -10.04 8.38
CA SER A 130 5.96 -9.78 7.11
C SER A 130 4.44 -9.89 7.24
N LYS A 131 3.92 -10.92 7.92
CA LYS A 131 2.48 -11.00 8.19
C LYS A 131 2.02 -9.86 9.10
N SER A 132 2.70 -9.62 10.22
CA SER A 132 2.29 -8.60 11.19
C SER A 132 2.26 -7.18 10.58
N LEU A 133 3.18 -6.85 9.68
CA LEU A 133 3.22 -5.55 9.01
C LEU A 133 2.20 -5.45 7.85
N ALA A 134 1.86 -6.57 7.19
CA ALA A 134 0.74 -6.61 6.24
C ALA A 134 -0.62 -6.46 6.95
N ASP A 135 -0.80 -7.16 8.08
CA ASP A 135 -2.01 -7.05 8.90
C ASP A 135 -2.21 -5.60 9.40
N GLN A 136 -1.15 -4.95 9.90
CA GLN A 136 -1.19 -3.53 10.27
C GLN A 136 -1.53 -2.62 9.08
N PHE A 137 -0.96 -2.84 7.89
CA PHE A 137 -1.32 -2.04 6.71
C PHE A 137 -2.82 -2.08 6.43
N PHE A 138 -3.43 -3.27 6.42
CA PHE A 138 -4.86 -3.38 6.13
C PHE A 138 -5.72 -2.76 7.23
N ASN A 139 -5.30 -2.84 8.51
CA ASN A 139 -5.97 -2.12 9.59
C ASN A 139 -5.94 -0.61 9.34
N ASN A 140 -4.75 -0.03 9.13
CA ASN A 140 -4.62 1.41 8.90
C ASN A 140 -5.35 1.86 7.62
N LEU A 141 -5.41 1.02 6.57
CA LEU A 141 -6.17 1.31 5.34
C LEU A 141 -7.68 1.28 5.57
N GLN A 142 -8.18 0.39 6.44
CA GLN A 142 -9.58 0.43 6.89
C GLN A 142 -9.83 1.66 7.75
N GLU A 143 -8.93 2.02 8.67
CA GLU A 143 -9.01 3.26 9.46
C GLU A 143 -9.02 4.51 8.57
N TYR A 144 -8.24 4.54 7.47
CA TYR A 144 -8.27 5.62 6.47
C TYR A 144 -9.67 5.76 5.84
N PHE A 145 -10.27 4.67 5.34
CA PHE A 145 -11.61 4.73 4.74
C PHE A 145 -12.74 4.99 5.75
N ASN A 146 -12.55 4.62 7.02
CA ASN A 146 -13.48 4.97 8.09
C ASN A 146 -13.34 6.44 8.54
N GLY A 147 -12.14 7.03 8.44
CA GLY A 147 -11.88 8.40 8.88
C GLY A 147 -12.61 9.47 8.06
N ASP A 148 -12.90 9.19 6.78
CA ASP A 148 -13.67 10.07 5.89
C ASP A 148 -15.15 10.25 6.31
N SER A 149 -15.67 9.51 7.31
CA SER A 149 -17.09 9.60 7.70
C SER A 149 -17.43 10.65 8.77
N ASP A 150 -16.46 11.15 9.54
CA ASP A 150 -16.71 12.04 10.69
C ASP A 150 -16.75 13.54 10.31
N ASP A 151 -16.34 13.92 9.10
CA ASP A 151 -16.26 15.32 8.64
C ASP A 151 -17.62 15.87 8.09
N ILE A 152 -18.74 15.32 8.57
CA ILE A 152 -20.12 15.79 8.27
C ILE A 152 -20.85 16.22 9.56
N GLU A 153 -20.29 17.19 10.30
CA GLU A 153 -21.08 17.89 11.33
C GLU A 153 -20.96 19.44 11.30
N ASP A 154 -22.14 20.05 11.33
CA ASP A 154 -22.51 21.46 11.51
C ASP A 154 -21.88 22.60 10.65
N LYS A 155 -22.64 22.98 9.60
CA LYS A 155 -23.10 24.38 9.47
C LYS A 155 -24.58 24.49 9.11
N GLN A 156 -25.42 24.60 10.13
CA GLN A 156 -26.69 25.35 10.25
C GLN A 156 -27.70 25.35 9.06
N PRO A 157 -28.98 24.95 9.25
CA PRO A 157 -29.91 24.66 8.13
C PRO A 157 -30.80 25.81 7.60
N ALA A 158 -31.35 25.57 6.39
CA ALA A 158 -32.59 26.12 5.80
C ALA A 158 -32.60 27.60 5.32
N PRO A 159 -33.47 28.01 4.35
CA PRO A 159 -34.66 27.33 3.82
C PRO A 159 -34.67 26.97 2.32
N GLU A 160 -35.79 26.41 1.86
CA GLU A 160 -36.02 25.73 0.58
C GLU A 160 -36.30 26.65 -0.63
N LEU A 161 -36.03 26.16 -1.85
CA LEU A 161 -37.08 25.73 -2.81
C LEU A 161 -36.51 25.34 -4.19
N GLY A 162 -36.64 24.07 -4.58
CA GLY A 162 -36.34 23.59 -5.93
C GLY A 162 -36.34 22.06 -6.02
N PRO A 163 -36.79 21.44 -7.13
CA PRO A 163 -36.74 19.99 -7.29
C PRO A 163 -35.27 19.51 -7.41
N PRO A 164 -34.94 18.29 -6.95
CA PRO A 164 -33.57 17.82 -6.90
C PRO A 164 -33.00 17.61 -8.31
N ALA A 165 -32.17 18.56 -8.75
CA ALA A 165 -31.21 18.32 -9.81
C ALA A 165 -30.30 17.16 -9.38
N ARG A 166 -30.02 16.23 -10.29
CA ARG A 166 -29.15 15.08 -10.03
C ARG A 166 -27.70 15.57 -9.92
N ASN A 167 -27.29 15.91 -8.71
CA ASN A 167 -25.96 16.45 -8.40
C ASN A 167 -24.85 15.42 -8.65
N VAL A 168 -24.48 15.26 -9.92
CA VAL A 168 -23.20 14.70 -10.32
C VAL A 168 -22.13 15.70 -9.88
N PHE A 169 -21.38 15.38 -8.83
CA PHE A 169 -20.35 16.24 -8.25
C PHE A 169 -19.13 16.38 -9.17
N PHE A 170 -19.28 17.16 -10.25
CA PHE A 170 -18.18 17.63 -11.08
C PHE A 170 -17.49 18.84 -10.42
N PHE A 171 -16.69 18.60 -9.38
CA PHE A 171 -15.65 19.54 -8.99
C PHE A 171 -14.37 19.24 -9.78
N ASN A 172 -14.15 20.04 -10.83
CA ASN A 172 -12.99 19.94 -11.71
C ASN A 172 -12.16 21.23 -11.60
N SER A 173 -10.85 21.10 -11.31
CA SER A 173 -9.74 21.71 -12.08
C SER A 173 -8.51 22.04 -11.22
N GLN A 174 -7.32 21.87 -11.81
CA GLN A 174 -6.01 22.42 -11.36
C GLN A 174 -5.45 22.04 -9.96
N ARG A 175 -5.44 20.75 -9.62
CA ARG A 175 -4.22 20.04 -9.15
C ARG A 175 -4.43 18.52 -9.13
N LYS A 176 -4.09 17.87 -10.25
CA LYS A 176 -3.72 16.43 -10.23
C LYS A 176 -2.41 16.27 -9.45
N ARG A 177 -2.06 15.01 -9.15
CA ARG A 177 -0.74 14.47 -8.71
C ARG A 177 -0.59 14.34 -7.18
N ILE A 178 -0.04 13.25 -6.64
CA ILE A 178 0.64 12.08 -7.28
C ILE A 178 0.64 10.84 -6.35
N ILE A 179 1.06 9.64 -6.83
CA ILE A 179 0.92 8.20 -6.38
C ILE A 179 2.19 7.76 -5.54
N PHE A 180 2.55 6.66 -4.84
CA PHE A 180 2.13 5.40 -4.12
C PHE A 180 3.36 4.88 -3.29
N ALA A 181 3.22 3.92 -2.33
CA ALA A 181 4.09 2.72 -2.10
C ALA A 181 4.53 2.35 -0.63
N LEU A 182 4.08 1.19 -0.10
CA LEU A 182 4.84 0.42 0.91
C LEU A 182 4.45 -1.07 1.13
N VAL A 183 3.26 -1.57 0.74
CA VAL A 183 2.88 -3.01 0.86
C VAL A 183 3.96 -3.93 0.24
N VAL A 184 4.53 -3.46 -0.86
CA VAL A 184 5.64 -4.04 -1.63
C VAL A 184 6.93 -4.14 -0.83
N PHE A 185 7.19 -3.20 0.07
CA PHE A 185 8.49 -2.93 0.67
C PHE A 185 8.97 -4.07 1.57
N LEU A 186 8.03 -4.80 2.17
CA LEU A 186 8.23 -6.08 2.87
C LEU A 186 8.69 -7.23 1.98
N LEU A 187 8.49 -7.12 0.67
CA LEU A 187 8.39 -8.22 -0.28
C LEU A 187 9.25 -8.09 -1.56
N SER A 188 9.91 -6.99 -1.92
CA SER A 188 10.78 -6.17 -1.08
C SER A 188 12.12 -6.88 -0.96
N PHE A 189 12.19 -8.17 -0.62
CA PHE A 189 13.40 -8.98 -0.38
C PHE A 189 13.32 -10.33 -1.14
N ILE A 190 14.30 -10.84 -1.93
CA ILE A 190 14.39 -12.04 -2.87
C ILE A 190 15.48 -11.74 -3.96
N TYR A 191 15.49 -12.56 -5.02
CA TYR A 191 15.99 -12.40 -6.38
C TYR A 191 17.47 -12.17 -6.75
N PHE A 192 18.50 -12.38 -5.92
CA PHE A 192 19.82 -12.71 -6.51
C PHE A 192 20.77 -13.40 -5.51
N TYR A 193 20.76 -14.74 -5.51
CA TYR A 193 21.98 -15.52 -5.74
C TYR A 193 21.60 -16.99 -6.04
N ASN A 194 21.12 -17.27 -7.26
CA ASN A 194 21.10 -18.65 -7.78
C ASN A 194 21.07 -18.71 -9.32
N ASN A 195 21.86 -17.83 -9.94
CA ASN A 195 22.57 -18.04 -11.20
C ASN A 195 23.77 -17.07 -11.19
#